data_AF-A0AAW5T9R1-F1
#
_entry.id   AF-A0AAW5T9R1-F1
#
_cell.length_a   1.000
_cell.length_b   1.000
_cell.length_c   1.000
_cell.angle_alpha   90.00
_cell.angle_beta   90.00
_cell.angle_gamma   90.00
#
_symmetry.space_group_name_H-M   'P 1'
#
loop_
_entity.id
_entity.type
_entity.pdbx_description
1 polymer ?
#
loop_
_entity_poly.entity_id
_entity_poly.type
_entity_poly.pdbx_seq_one_letter_code
_entity_poly.pdbx_strand_id
1 'polypeptide(L)'
;MILGADAGLWSMGALDEHAPLVAVLEVSGAVLSWVVDGGAGEPPSITFTDPERADWLWRVLGEPGHVAVLDALRHREPGPRLDLPGVDVLPGSVDALRRLAIGHWLRRWWPASDRDGIAALEGPVLDAELALLTVAAEDFFTDDTLDSDVEGLLAPHRETLNFLAGQGDPRVAELVGRCRELAAGIGLDWPDTATAAARRADYALAAGAGDGPNRAGLIARGVATVDWSAVPPGVFDAAEDTVDWSVTADGAVVRVALVGRDSAAGIGVELRAGGCDGSGVLDAAGRAVLPLRDPDGQPLTETRAWNVDWSQTSVRVGSPGAGESASDRERVRAFARARLAGASDAFLAEIRAAESDY
;
A
#
# COMPACT_ATOMS: atom_id res chain seq x y z
N MET A 1 -27.25 -0.55 16.18
CA MET A 1 -25.80 -0.81 15.99
C MET A 1 -25.18 -1.38 17.27
N ILE A 2 -24.08 -2.16 17.18
CA ILE A 2 -23.39 -2.73 18.36
C ILE A 2 -22.02 -2.05 18.51
N LEU A 3 -21.75 -1.56 19.71
CA LEU A 3 -20.43 -1.13 20.18
C LEU A 3 -19.69 -2.32 20.80
N GLY A 4 -18.41 -2.47 20.51
CA GLY A 4 -17.53 -3.46 21.14
C GLY A 4 -16.16 -2.87 21.46
N ALA A 5 -15.37 -3.61 22.23
CA ALA A 5 -13.96 -3.28 22.41
C ALA A 5 -13.13 -3.92 21.30
N ASP A 6 -12.27 -3.13 20.65
CA ASP A 6 -11.26 -3.60 19.69
C ASP A 6 -9.93 -2.92 20.02
N ALA A 7 -8.87 -3.72 20.15
CA ALA A 7 -7.53 -3.27 20.56
C ALA A 7 -7.50 -2.33 21.81
N GLY A 8 -8.50 -2.42 22.69
CA GLY A 8 -8.62 -1.56 23.87
C GLY A 8 -9.28 -0.20 23.61
N LEU A 9 -9.91 0.00 22.45
CA LEU A 9 -10.73 1.15 22.10
C LEU A 9 -12.18 0.72 21.84
N TRP A 10 -13.11 1.68 21.89
CA TRP A 10 -14.49 1.43 21.49
C TRP A 10 -14.61 1.44 19.97
N SER A 11 -15.24 0.42 19.39
CA SER A 11 -15.48 0.29 17.96
C SER A 11 -16.95 0.00 17.64
N MET A 12 -17.43 0.54 16.54
CA MET A 12 -18.72 0.22 15.93
C MET A 12 -18.50 -0.56 14.64
N GLY A 13 -19.29 -1.61 14.44
CA GLY A 13 -19.05 -2.54 13.32
C GLY A 13 -18.00 -3.59 13.69
N ALA A 14 -17.80 -4.55 12.79
CA ALA A 14 -16.77 -5.57 12.92
C ALA A 14 -16.01 -5.66 11.60
N LEU A 15 -14.69 -5.71 11.69
CA LEU A 15 -13.80 -5.88 10.57
C LEU A 15 -12.76 -6.93 10.95
N ASP A 16 -12.88 -8.13 10.39
CA ASP A 16 -11.97 -9.24 10.65
C ASP A 16 -10.81 -9.28 9.64
N GLU A 17 -10.81 -8.37 8.67
CA GLU A 17 -9.79 -8.26 7.63
C GLU A 17 -8.60 -7.43 8.11
N HIS A 18 -7.43 -7.67 7.49
CA HIS A 18 -6.19 -6.98 7.81
C HIS A 18 -5.54 -6.42 6.55
N ALA A 19 -4.50 -5.59 6.72
CA ALA A 19 -3.68 -5.19 5.58
C ALA A 19 -3.17 -6.44 4.84
N PRO A 20 -3.21 -6.46 3.50
CA PRO A 20 -3.48 -5.33 2.59
C PRO A 20 -4.98 -5.14 2.20
N LEU A 21 -5.94 -5.86 2.78
CA LEU A 21 -7.36 -5.81 2.40
C LEU A 21 -8.17 -4.67 3.02
N VAL A 22 -7.56 -3.85 3.86
CA VAL A 22 -8.26 -2.79 4.61
C VAL A 22 -7.79 -1.40 4.16
N ALA A 23 -8.74 -0.58 3.73
CA ALA A 23 -8.56 0.86 3.60
C ALA A 23 -8.91 1.54 4.92
N VAL A 24 -8.06 2.46 5.36
CA VAL A 24 -8.17 3.17 6.64
C VAL A 24 -8.13 4.67 6.39
N LEU A 25 -8.95 5.41 7.11
CA LEU A 25 -8.94 6.87 7.16
C LEU A 25 -9.03 7.34 8.61
N GLU A 26 -8.04 8.08 9.08
CA GLU A 26 -8.14 8.83 10.33
C GLU A 26 -8.95 10.12 10.10
N VAL A 27 -9.92 10.38 10.98
CA VAL A 27 -10.67 11.63 11.04
C VAL A 27 -10.70 12.11 12.50
N SER A 28 -11.27 13.28 12.77
CA SER A 28 -11.29 13.81 14.14
C SER A 28 -11.93 12.84 15.13
N GLY A 29 -11.14 12.34 16.08
CA GLY A 29 -11.61 11.48 17.16
C GLY A 29 -11.93 10.02 16.78
N ALA A 30 -11.68 9.60 15.53
CA ALA A 30 -11.92 8.22 15.12
C ALA A 30 -11.08 7.77 13.92
N VAL A 31 -11.00 6.46 13.75
CA VAL A 31 -10.46 5.80 12.57
C VAL A 31 -11.58 5.01 11.90
N LEU A 32 -11.79 5.25 10.61
CA LEU A 32 -12.77 4.53 9.80
C LEU A 32 -12.04 3.51 8.91
N SER A 33 -12.57 2.29 8.87
CA SER A 33 -11.97 1.18 8.14
C SER A 33 -12.99 0.47 7.26
N TRP A 34 -12.59 0.17 6.02
CA TRP A 34 -13.38 -0.59 5.04
C TRP A 34 -12.58 -1.74 4.47
N VAL A 35 -13.25 -2.84 4.13
CA VAL A 35 -12.68 -3.84 3.23
C VAL A 35 -12.62 -3.26 1.82
N VAL A 36 -11.46 -3.29 1.17
CA VAL A 36 -11.24 -2.62 -0.12
C VAL A 36 -12.11 -3.19 -1.24
N ASP A 37 -12.25 -4.51 -1.29
CA ASP A 37 -13.09 -5.23 -2.25
C ASP A 37 -14.54 -5.41 -1.77
N GLY A 38 -14.92 -4.76 -0.67
CA GLY A 38 -16.30 -4.69 -0.18
C GLY A 38 -17.21 -3.81 -1.04
N GLY A 39 -18.52 -3.98 -0.91
CA GLY A 39 -19.50 -3.20 -1.66
C GLY A 39 -19.46 -1.69 -1.34
N ALA A 40 -19.76 -0.85 -2.33
CA ALA A 40 -19.72 0.62 -2.17
C ALA A 40 -20.64 1.18 -1.07
N GLY A 41 -21.73 0.46 -0.75
CA GLY A 41 -22.69 0.85 0.30
C GLY A 41 -22.45 0.18 1.66
N GLU A 42 -21.36 -0.58 1.83
CA GLU A 42 -21.05 -1.20 3.12
C GLU A 42 -20.56 -0.14 4.12
N PRO A 43 -21.13 -0.12 5.34
CA PRO A 43 -20.73 0.83 6.36
C PRO A 43 -19.30 0.54 6.86
N PRO A 44 -18.55 1.58 7.27
CA PRO A 44 -17.24 1.38 7.90
C PRO A 44 -17.35 0.67 9.24
N SER A 45 -16.27 0.02 9.63
CA SER A 45 -15.94 -0.11 11.05
C SER A 45 -15.39 1.24 11.55
N ILE A 46 -15.90 1.74 12.67
CA ILE A 46 -15.50 3.03 13.25
C ILE A 46 -14.90 2.76 14.62
N THR A 47 -13.59 3.00 14.76
CA THR A 47 -12.87 2.90 16.04
C THR A 47 -12.66 4.28 16.62
N PHE A 48 -13.17 4.54 17.82
CA PHE A 48 -13.06 5.85 18.46
C PHE A 48 -11.75 5.98 19.21
N THR A 49 -10.95 6.98 18.83
CA THR A 49 -9.74 7.40 19.54
C THR A 49 -10.06 8.47 20.59
N ASP A 50 -10.98 9.37 20.27
CA ASP A 50 -11.55 10.36 21.19
C ASP A 50 -12.99 10.71 20.76
N PRO A 51 -14.02 10.07 21.36
CA PRO A 51 -15.40 10.29 21.00
C PRO A 51 -15.86 11.75 21.11
N GLU A 52 -15.30 12.54 22.04
CA GLU A 52 -15.72 13.93 22.26
C GLU A 52 -15.29 14.85 21.10
N ARG A 53 -14.31 14.41 20.30
CA ARG A 53 -13.81 15.13 19.11
C ARG A 53 -14.51 14.72 17.82
N ALA A 54 -15.31 13.66 17.84
CA ALA A 54 -16.05 13.17 16.68
C ALA A 54 -17.38 13.92 16.45
N ASP A 55 -17.34 15.26 16.40
CA ASP A 55 -18.55 16.09 16.18
C ASP A 55 -19.20 15.77 14.83
N TRP A 56 -18.41 15.50 13.79
CA TRP A 56 -18.90 15.10 12.46
C TRP A 56 -19.85 13.89 12.47
N LEU A 57 -19.86 13.09 13.54
CA LEU A 57 -20.66 11.86 13.64
C LEU A 57 -22.17 12.13 13.54
N TRP A 58 -22.67 13.32 13.88
CA TRP A 58 -24.08 13.67 13.66
C TRP A 58 -24.48 13.64 12.18
N ARG A 59 -23.53 13.87 11.26
CA ARG A 59 -23.75 13.79 9.80
C ARG A 59 -23.87 12.34 9.33
N VAL A 60 -23.31 11.41 10.09
CA VAL A 60 -23.21 9.99 9.76
C VAL A 60 -24.28 9.16 10.46
N LEU A 61 -24.63 9.47 11.70
CA LEU A 61 -25.62 8.73 12.49
C LEU A 61 -26.92 9.50 12.73
N GLY A 62 -26.99 10.75 12.27
CA GLY A 62 -28.01 11.71 12.70
C GLY A 62 -27.74 12.24 14.12
N GLU A 63 -28.39 13.36 14.46
CA GLU A 63 -28.30 13.96 15.79
C GLU A 63 -28.66 12.98 16.93
N PRO A 64 -29.76 12.19 16.86
CA PRO A 64 -30.10 11.23 17.92
C PRO A 64 -29.05 10.13 18.07
N GLY A 65 -28.46 9.66 16.96
CA GLY A 65 -27.45 8.63 16.97
C GLY A 65 -26.13 9.11 17.56
N HIS A 66 -25.71 10.33 17.22
CA HIS A 66 -24.52 10.95 17.80
C HIS A 66 -24.64 11.12 19.32
N VAL A 67 -25.78 11.64 19.81
CA VAL A 67 -26.02 11.78 21.26
C VAL A 67 -26.01 10.42 21.95
N ALA A 68 -26.67 9.40 21.37
CA ALA A 68 -26.70 8.06 21.93
C ALA A 68 -25.30 7.43 22.03
N VAL A 69 -24.44 7.63 21.03
CA VAL A 69 -23.05 7.16 21.05
C VAL A 69 -22.24 7.92 22.10
N LEU A 70 -22.31 9.25 22.13
CA LEU A 70 -21.59 10.04 23.13
C LEU A 70 -22.00 9.67 24.56
N ASP A 71 -23.28 9.57 24.86
CA ASP A 71 -23.78 9.18 26.18
C ASP A 71 -23.37 7.76 26.57
N ALA A 72 -23.28 6.85 25.60
CA ALA A 72 -22.83 5.49 25.81
C ALA A 72 -21.33 5.39 26.13
N LEU A 73 -20.50 6.22 25.49
CA LEU A 73 -19.04 6.18 25.62
C LEU A 73 -18.54 7.05 26.78
N ARG A 74 -19.27 8.12 27.12
CA ARG A 74 -18.87 9.09 28.14
C ARG A 74 -18.65 8.39 29.49
N HIS A 75 -17.46 8.59 30.05
CA HIS A 75 -17.01 8.02 31.33
C HIS A 75 -17.05 6.48 31.41
N ARG A 76 -16.97 5.79 30.27
CA ARG A 76 -16.90 4.32 30.22
C ARG A 76 -15.64 3.84 29.52
N GLU A 77 -14.87 3.03 30.24
CA GLU A 77 -13.78 2.27 29.65
C GLU A 77 -14.31 1.23 28.65
N PRO A 78 -13.58 0.95 27.55
CA PRO A 78 -13.88 -0.12 26.60
C PRO A 78 -14.12 -1.46 27.29
N GLY A 79 -15.20 -2.13 26.91
CA GLY A 79 -15.68 -3.29 27.65
C GLY A 79 -16.67 -4.18 26.90
N PRO A 80 -17.65 -4.80 27.60
CA PRO A 80 -18.61 -5.69 26.98
C PRO A 80 -19.40 -5.00 25.88
N ARG A 81 -19.87 -5.80 24.90
CA ARG A 81 -20.67 -5.29 23.79
C ARG A 81 -21.91 -4.53 24.30
N LEU A 82 -22.15 -3.36 23.73
CA LEU A 82 -23.29 -2.51 24.03
C LEU A 82 -24.16 -2.36 22.79
N ASP A 83 -25.45 -2.68 22.92
CA ASP A 83 -26.42 -2.48 21.86
C ASP A 83 -26.99 -1.05 21.92
N LEU A 84 -26.92 -0.35 20.80
CA LEU A 84 -27.49 0.97 20.59
C LEU A 84 -28.66 0.85 19.59
N PRO A 85 -29.90 0.68 20.09
CA PRO A 85 -31.06 0.49 19.23
C PRO A 85 -31.40 1.77 18.47
N GLY A 86 -31.69 1.64 17.17
CA GLY A 86 -32.07 2.77 16.30
C GLY A 86 -30.92 3.70 15.88
N VAL A 87 -29.68 3.32 16.20
CA VAL A 87 -28.47 3.96 15.67
C VAL A 87 -28.01 3.15 14.47
N ASP A 88 -27.97 3.78 13.30
CA ASP A 88 -27.49 3.22 12.03
C ASP A 88 -26.77 4.31 11.22
N VAL A 89 -25.84 3.89 10.35
CA VAL A 89 -25.17 4.81 9.42
C VAL A 89 -26.15 5.26 8.35
N LEU A 90 -26.27 6.57 8.16
CA LEU A 90 -27.10 7.19 7.15
C LEU A 90 -26.59 6.80 5.74
N PRO A 91 -27.45 6.32 4.84
CA PRO A 91 -27.03 5.95 3.49
C PRO A 91 -26.32 7.09 2.76
N GLY A 92 -25.14 6.81 2.21
CA GLY A 92 -24.34 7.77 1.43
C GLY A 92 -23.54 8.79 2.25
N SER A 93 -23.72 8.86 3.58
CA SER A 93 -23.05 9.87 4.41
C SER A 93 -21.54 9.69 4.50
N VAL A 94 -21.04 8.50 4.13
CA VAL A 94 -19.63 8.12 4.22
C VAL A 94 -18.98 7.90 2.84
N ASP A 95 -19.69 8.15 1.73
CA ASP A 95 -19.18 7.85 0.38
C ASP A 95 -17.90 8.63 0.06
N ALA A 96 -17.85 9.92 0.45
CA ALA A 96 -16.68 10.76 0.28
C ALA A 96 -15.49 10.27 1.13
N LEU A 97 -15.76 9.87 2.38
CA LEU A 97 -14.74 9.32 3.29
C LEU A 97 -14.21 7.97 2.79
N ARG A 98 -15.11 7.11 2.30
CA ARG A 98 -14.73 5.83 1.68
C ARG A 98 -13.86 6.05 0.46
N ARG A 99 -14.20 7.01 -0.41
CA ARG A 99 -13.37 7.37 -1.57
C ARG A 99 -11.98 7.82 -1.12
N LEU A 100 -11.89 8.67 -0.10
CA LEU A 100 -10.61 9.14 0.44
C LEU A 100 -9.79 7.99 1.04
N ALA A 101 -10.42 7.12 1.83
CA ALA A 101 -9.79 5.92 2.40
C ALA A 101 -9.23 4.99 1.32
N ILE A 102 -10.01 4.72 0.26
CA ILE A 102 -9.57 3.92 -0.89
C ILE A 102 -8.40 4.62 -1.59
N GLY A 103 -8.44 5.94 -1.78
CA GLY A 103 -7.33 6.67 -2.38
C GLY A 103 -6.03 6.60 -1.56
N HIS A 104 -6.11 6.71 -0.23
CA HIS A 104 -4.94 6.48 0.64
C HIS A 104 -4.47 5.04 0.59
N TRP A 105 -5.38 4.07 0.45
CA TRP A 105 -5.01 2.68 0.21
C TRP A 105 -4.28 2.51 -1.13
N LEU A 106 -4.76 3.12 -2.23
CA LEU A 106 -4.06 3.12 -3.53
C LEU A 106 -2.63 3.66 -3.37
N ARG A 107 -2.48 4.77 -2.65
CA ARG A 107 -1.18 5.40 -2.40
C ARG A 107 -0.22 4.50 -1.62
N ARG A 108 -0.74 3.70 -0.68
CA ARG A 108 0.06 2.90 0.27
C ARG A 108 0.28 1.45 -0.16
N TRP A 109 -0.65 0.86 -0.90
CA TRP A 109 -0.75 -0.60 -1.08
C TRP A 109 -1.02 -1.06 -2.51
N TRP A 110 -1.08 -0.15 -3.49
CA TRP A 110 -1.39 -0.54 -4.86
C TRP A 110 -0.49 -1.68 -5.37
N PRO A 111 -1.06 -2.83 -5.77
CA PRO A 111 -0.31 -4.04 -6.09
C PRO A 111 0.21 -4.00 -7.54
N ALA A 112 1.03 -3.01 -7.87
CA ALA A 112 1.63 -2.91 -9.19
C ALA A 112 2.38 -4.20 -9.54
N SER A 113 2.19 -4.69 -10.76
CA SER A 113 2.84 -5.91 -11.24
C SER A 113 2.88 -5.93 -12.75
N ASP A 114 4.09 -6.03 -13.30
CA ASP A 114 4.30 -6.20 -14.73
C ASP A 114 3.86 -7.60 -15.17
N ARG A 115 4.07 -8.61 -14.30
CA ARG A 115 3.72 -10.01 -14.57
C ARG A 115 2.21 -10.22 -14.62
N ASP A 116 1.48 -9.52 -13.76
CA ASP A 116 0.04 -9.68 -13.59
C ASP A 116 -0.78 -8.62 -14.35
N GLY A 117 -0.13 -7.72 -15.09
CA GLY A 117 -0.74 -6.68 -15.90
C GLY A 117 -1.46 -5.62 -15.07
N ILE A 118 -0.86 -5.22 -13.95
CA ILE A 118 -1.38 -4.18 -13.05
C ILE A 118 -0.43 -2.99 -13.11
N ALA A 119 -0.73 -2.02 -13.97
CA ALA A 119 0.07 -0.81 -14.14
C ALA A 119 0.29 -0.05 -12.82
N ALA A 120 1.48 0.49 -12.64
CA ALA A 120 1.78 1.39 -11.54
C ALA A 120 1.01 2.72 -11.69
N LEU A 121 0.50 3.25 -10.56
CA LEU A 121 -0.21 4.53 -10.55
C LEU A 121 0.78 5.71 -10.58
N GLU A 122 0.39 6.80 -11.26
CA GLU A 122 1.14 8.05 -11.23
C GLU A 122 0.96 8.75 -9.86
N GLY A 123 1.83 8.44 -8.90
CA GLY A 123 1.80 8.96 -7.53
C GLY A 123 1.54 10.48 -7.41
N PRO A 124 2.23 11.35 -8.16
CA PRO A 124 1.96 12.80 -8.13
C PRO A 124 0.52 13.17 -8.49
N VAL A 125 -0.10 12.47 -9.45
CA VAL A 125 -1.50 12.70 -9.86
C VAL A 125 -2.45 12.23 -8.76
N LEU A 126 -2.20 11.04 -8.20
CA LEU A 126 -3.00 10.51 -7.10
C LEU A 126 -2.96 11.41 -5.87
N ASP A 127 -1.76 11.85 -5.45
CA ASP A 127 -1.60 12.73 -4.28
C ASP A 127 -2.28 14.10 -4.50
N ALA A 128 -2.29 14.61 -5.73
CA ALA A 128 -3.04 15.82 -6.08
C ALA A 128 -4.56 15.64 -6.00
N GLU A 129 -5.09 14.48 -6.45
CA GLU A 129 -6.51 14.15 -6.29
C GLU A 129 -6.90 13.98 -4.82
N LEU A 130 -6.06 13.32 -4.02
CA LEU A 130 -6.25 13.16 -2.59
C LEU A 130 -6.30 14.51 -1.88
N ALA A 131 -5.37 15.42 -2.16
CA ALA A 131 -5.36 16.76 -1.58
C ALA A 131 -6.70 17.51 -1.79
N LEU A 132 -7.28 17.42 -2.99
CA LEU A 132 -8.58 18.04 -3.28
C LEU A 132 -9.75 17.34 -2.58
N LEU A 133 -9.71 16.01 -2.45
CA LEU A 133 -10.73 15.25 -1.73
C LEU A 133 -10.68 15.52 -0.22
N THR A 134 -9.48 15.63 0.36
CA THR A 134 -9.30 15.99 1.77
C THR A 134 -9.93 17.34 2.07
N VAL A 135 -9.70 18.35 1.24
CA VAL A 135 -10.31 19.69 1.39
C VAL A 135 -11.83 19.63 1.24
N ALA A 136 -12.34 18.84 0.28
CA ALA A 136 -13.78 18.66 0.13
C ALA A 136 -14.44 17.96 1.34
N ALA A 137 -13.66 17.27 2.16
CA ALA A 137 -14.08 16.60 3.38
C ALA A 137 -13.58 17.32 4.66
N GLU A 138 -13.17 18.59 4.59
CA GLU A 138 -12.56 19.33 5.71
C GLU A 138 -13.41 19.31 6.99
N ASP A 139 -14.73 19.27 6.86
CA ASP A 139 -15.66 19.22 8.00
C ASP A 139 -15.54 17.95 8.88
N PHE A 140 -14.85 16.91 8.40
CA PHE A 140 -14.56 15.69 9.16
C PHE A 140 -13.20 15.77 9.90
N PHE A 141 -12.39 16.79 9.58
CA PHE A 141 -11.04 17.03 10.08
C PHE A 141 -11.01 18.35 10.88
N THR A 142 -11.70 18.36 12.02
CA THR A 142 -11.68 19.48 12.98
C THR A 142 -10.33 19.69 13.68
N ASP A 143 -9.37 18.80 13.43
CA ASP A 143 -7.99 18.83 13.92
C ASP A 143 -7.01 18.25 12.91
N ASP A 144 -5.72 18.45 13.17
CA ASP A 144 -4.66 17.82 12.39
C ASP A 144 -4.65 16.31 12.66
N THR A 145 -4.88 15.53 11.60
CA THR A 145 -4.85 14.07 11.57
C THR A 145 -3.77 13.59 10.62
N LEU A 146 -3.45 12.28 10.64
CA LEU A 146 -2.49 11.68 9.71
C LEU A 146 -2.90 11.85 8.24
N ASP A 147 -4.20 11.83 7.95
CA ASP A 147 -4.75 11.83 6.60
C ASP A 147 -5.24 13.21 6.12
N SER A 148 -5.11 14.26 6.96
CA SER A 148 -5.51 15.63 6.61
C SER A 148 -4.37 16.52 6.10
N ASP A 149 -3.13 16.01 5.99
CA ASP A 149 -1.96 16.80 5.58
C ASP A 149 -1.93 17.09 4.06
N VAL A 150 -2.69 18.10 3.67
CA VAL A 150 -2.77 18.61 2.28
C VAL A 150 -1.42 19.14 1.79
N GLU A 151 -0.64 19.80 2.66
CA GLU A 151 0.67 20.35 2.31
C GLU A 151 1.65 19.21 1.99
N GLY A 152 1.70 18.17 2.83
CA GLY A 152 2.53 17.00 2.65
C GLY A 152 2.21 16.21 1.37
N LEU A 153 0.96 16.23 0.91
CA LEU A 153 0.56 15.64 -0.38
C LEU A 153 1.06 16.46 -1.58
N LEU A 154 0.98 17.80 -1.53
CA LEU A 154 1.28 18.64 -2.68
C LEU A 154 2.77 19.04 -2.78
N ALA A 155 3.39 19.38 -1.65
CA ALA A 155 4.72 19.97 -1.61
C ALA A 155 5.81 19.17 -2.36
N PRO A 156 5.86 17.81 -2.29
CA PRO A 156 6.85 16.99 -2.99
C PRO A 156 6.66 16.95 -4.52
N HIS A 157 5.48 17.32 -5.02
CA HIS A 157 5.05 16.99 -6.38
C HIS A 157 4.87 18.21 -7.29
N ARG A 158 4.97 19.43 -6.77
CA ARG A 158 4.72 20.69 -7.51
C ARG A 158 5.44 20.79 -8.86
N GLU A 159 6.73 20.49 -8.91
CA GLU A 159 7.52 20.53 -10.16
C GLU A 159 7.07 19.47 -11.17
N THR A 160 6.85 18.24 -10.70
CA THR A 160 6.38 17.12 -11.52
C THR A 160 4.97 17.40 -12.07
N LEU A 161 4.06 17.91 -11.23
CA LEU A 161 2.71 18.29 -11.62
C LEU A 161 2.71 19.38 -12.68
N ASN A 162 3.56 20.40 -12.55
CA ASN A 162 3.76 21.42 -13.59
C ASN A 162 4.25 20.83 -14.91
N PHE A 163 5.22 19.92 -14.84
CA PHE A 163 5.73 19.24 -16.03
C PHE A 163 4.64 18.40 -16.72
N LEU A 164 3.83 17.67 -15.95
CA LEU A 164 2.74 16.84 -16.44
C LEU A 164 1.62 17.68 -17.07
N ALA A 165 1.22 18.78 -16.45
CA ALA A 165 0.26 19.72 -17.03
C ALA A 165 0.73 20.28 -18.39
N GLY A 166 2.04 20.45 -18.57
CA GLY A 166 2.65 20.86 -19.83
C GLY A 166 2.68 19.80 -20.94
N GLN A 167 2.37 18.52 -20.64
CA GLN A 167 2.37 17.44 -21.65
C GLN A 167 1.09 17.41 -22.52
N GLY A 168 0.06 18.20 -22.19
CA GLY A 168 -1.12 18.40 -23.05
C GLY A 168 -2.33 17.52 -22.73
N ASP A 169 -2.37 16.77 -21.62
CA ASP A 169 -3.60 16.15 -21.12
C ASP A 169 -4.47 17.21 -20.41
N PRO A 170 -5.66 17.56 -20.95
CA PRO A 170 -6.51 18.59 -20.35
C PRO A 170 -7.00 18.23 -18.94
N ARG A 171 -7.18 16.94 -18.63
CA ARG A 171 -7.64 16.48 -17.30
C ARG A 171 -6.59 16.75 -16.24
N VAL A 172 -5.32 16.51 -16.57
CA VAL A 172 -4.17 16.81 -15.69
C VAL A 172 -3.98 18.31 -15.54
N ALA A 173 -4.12 19.08 -16.62
CA ALA A 173 -4.04 20.53 -16.56
C ALA A 173 -5.12 21.14 -15.67
N GLU A 174 -6.36 20.63 -15.73
CA GLU A 174 -7.46 21.04 -14.84
C GLU A 174 -7.17 20.70 -13.38
N LEU A 175 -6.74 19.45 -13.10
CA LEU A 175 -6.35 19.01 -11.76
C LEU A 175 -5.29 19.93 -11.16
N VAL A 176 -4.22 20.19 -11.92
CA VAL A 176 -3.11 21.06 -11.49
C VAL A 176 -3.57 22.50 -11.28
N GLY A 177 -4.50 23.00 -12.11
CA GLY A 177 -5.13 24.31 -11.91
C GLY A 177 -5.81 24.42 -10.54
N ARG A 178 -6.62 23.43 -10.17
CA ARG A 178 -7.28 23.37 -8.85
C ARG A 178 -6.27 23.24 -7.70
N CYS A 179 -5.21 22.45 -7.86
CA CYS A 179 -4.16 22.33 -6.85
C CYS A 179 -3.39 23.64 -6.64
N ARG A 180 -3.22 24.47 -7.69
CA ARG A 180 -2.61 25.80 -7.56
C ARG A 180 -3.48 26.77 -6.77
N GLU A 181 -4.79 26.75 -7.03
CA GLU A 181 -5.74 27.57 -6.26
C GLU A 181 -5.73 27.15 -4.78
N LEU A 182 -5.73 25.85 -4.51
CA LEU A 182 -5.60 25.30 -3.17
C LEU A 182 -4.27 25.70 -2.52
N ALA A 183 -3.14 25.53 -3.22
CA ALA A 183 -1.82 25.89 -2.73
C ALA A 183 -1.73 27.38 -2.34
N ALA A 184 -2.30 28.27 -3.16
CA ALA A 184 -2.39 29.69 -2.85
C ALA A 184 -3.23 29.97 -1.59
N GLY A 185 -4.31 29.22 -1.37
CA GLY A 185 -5.15 29.31 -0.18
C GLY A 185 -4.43 28.93 1.12
N ILE A 186 -3.54 27.94 1.06
CA ILE A 186 -2.76 27.46 2.22
C ILE A 186 -1.36 28.10 2.34
N GLY A 187 -1.01 29.03 1.44
CA GLY A 187 0.29 29.71 1.44
C GLY A 187 1.46 28.85 0.94
N LEU A 188 1.19 27.75 0.25
CA LEU A 188 2.20 26.91 -0.40
C LEU A 188 2.64 27.56 -1.70
N ASP A 189 3.92 27.93 -1.79
CA ASP A 189 4.51 28.48 -3.02
C ASP A 189 4.32 27.51 -4.18
N TRP A 190 3.99 27.99 -5.38
CA TRP A 190 3.82 27.14 -6.54
C TRP A 190 4.66 27.68 -7.70
N PRO A 191 5.65 26.93 -8.19
CA PRO A 191 6.56 27.46 -9.20
C PRO A 191 5.81 27.77 -10.50
N ASP A 192 6.05 28.95 -11.08
CA ASP A 192 5.40 29.40 -12.33
C ASP A 192 5.85 28.59 -13.56
N THR A 193 7.07 28.04 -13.50
CA THR A 193 7.69 27.33 -14.62
C THR A 193 8.33 26.03 -14.16
N ALA A 194 8.04 24.94 -14.88
CA ALA A 194 8.85 23.73 -14.77
C ALA A 194 10.25 24.04 -15.32
N THR A 195 11.27 24.08 -14.46
CA THR A 195 12.63 23.78 -14.93
C THR A 195 12.58 22.37 -15.47
N ALA A 196 12.75 22.22 -16.79
CA ALA A 196 12.94 20.91 -17.37
C ALA A 196 14.16 20.29 -16.71
N ALA A 197 13.96 19.44 -15.71
CA ALA A 197 15.00 18.55 -15.25
C ALA A 197 15.49 17.83 -16.51
N ALA A 198 16.78 17.95 -16.80
CA ALA A 198 17.38 17.32 -17.96
C ALA A 198 16.93 15.85 -17.95
N ARG A 199 16.07 15.47 -18.91
CA ARG A 199 15.81 14.05 -19.13
C ARG A 199 17.18 13.44 -19.29
N ARG A 200 17.54 12.53 -18.39
CA ARG A 200 18.57 11.54 -18.67
C ARG A 200 17.97 10.65 -19.76
N ALA A 201 17.91 11.20 -20.96
CA ALA A 201 17.83 10.44 -22.19
C ALA A 201 19.08 9.58 -22.23
N ASP A 202 18.90 8.36 -22.72
CA ASP A 202 19.97 7.42 -23.05
C ASP A 202 20.53 6.64 -21.87
N TYR A 203 19.68 5.83 -21.24
CA TYR A 203 20.10 4.46 -21.00
C TYR A 203 19.51 3.60 -22.11
N ALA A 204 20.36 3.27 -23.08
CA ALA A 204 20.13 2.13 -23.94
C ALA A 204 19.92 0.92 -23.04
N LEU A 205 18.75 0.30 -23.16
CA LEU A 205 18.45 -0.99 -22.55
C LEU A 205 19.45 -1.99 -23.16
N ALA A 206 20.57 -2.20 -22.48
CA ALA A 206 21.34 -3.40 -22.68
C ALA A 206 20.44 -4.52 -22.18
N ALA A 207 19.68 -5.12 -23.09
CA ALA A 207 19.23 -6.49 -22.92
C ALA A 207 20.50 -7.31 -22.75
N GLY A 208 20.95 -7.43 -21.49
CA GLY A 208 21.95 -8.40 -21.12
C GLY A 208 21.40 -9.72 -21.63
N ALA A 209 22.05 -10.24 -22.67
CA ALA A 209 21.83 -11.59 -23.15
C ALA A 209 21.74 -12.46 -21.90
N GLY A 210 20.62 -13.17 -21.77
CA GLY A 210 20.44 -14.11 -20.69
C GLY A 210 21.59 -15.10 -20.73
N ASP A 211 22.61 -14.84 -19.93
CA ASP A 211 23.46 -15.89 -19.41
C ASP A 211 22.52 -16.65 -18.48
N GLY A 212 21.77 -17.58 -19.06
CA GLY A 212 21.22 -18.70 -18.32
C GLY A 212 22.37 -19.21 -17.46
N PRO A 213 22.18 -19.34 -16.13
CA PRO A 213 23.27 -19.64 -15.24
C PRO A 213 23.99 -20.85 -15.80
N ASN A 214 25.32 -20.73 -15.93
CA ASN A 214 26.19 -21.84 -16.20
C ASN A 214 25.71 -23.02 -15.35
N ARG A 215 25.06 -24.01 -15.97
CA ARG A 215 24.39 -25.12 -15.25
C ARG A 215 25.38 -26.00 -14.49
N ALA A 216 26.68 -25.80 -14.70
CA ALA A 216 27.72 -26.43 -13.92
C ALA A 216 27.67 -25.91 -12.47
N GLY A 217 27.29 -26.79 -11.54
CA GLY A 217 27.29 -26.49 -10.10
C GLY A 217 25.97 -25.98 -9.51
N LEU A 218 24.85 -26.02 -10.25
CA LEU A 218 23.52 -25.77 -9.69
C LEU A 218 23.09 -26.97 -8.81
N ILE A 219 22.91 -26.72 -7.52
CA ILE A 219 22.51 -27.72 -6.53
C ILE A 219 20.98 -27.76 -6.41
N ALA A 220 20.36 -26.60 -6.24
CA ALA A 220 18.92 -26.47 -6.09
C ALA A 220 18.43 -25.12 -6.61
N ARG A 221 17.13 -25.03 -6.89
CA ARG A 221 16.45 -23.77 -7.22
C ARG A 221 14.98 -23.88 -6.87
N GLY A 222 14.33 -22.73 -6.75
CA GLY A 222 12.89 -22.64 -6.61
C GLY A 222 12.42 -21.20 -6.67
N VAL A 223 11.15 -21.03 -6.38
CA VAL A 223 10.49 -19.73 -6.30
C VAL A 223 9.88 -19.54 -4.92
N ALA A 224 9.62 -18.28 -4.56
CA ALA A 224 8.83 -17.88 -3.41
C ALA A 224 8.10 -16.56 -3.72
N THR A 225 7.13 -16.20 -2.88
CA THR A 225 6.42 -14.92 -2.97
C THR A 225 6.93 -13.96 -1.89
N VAL A 226 7.01 -12.67 -2.23
CA VAL A 226 7.25 -11.59 -1.26
C VAL A 226 5.99 -11.40 -0.41
N ASP A 227 6.15 -11.42 0.92
CA ASP A 227 5.11 -10.95 1.83
C ASP A 227 5.05 -9.42 1.76
N TRP A 228 3.95 -8.86 1.26
CA TRP A 228 3.86 -7.41 1.03
C TRP A 228 3.92 -6.62 2.35
N SER A 229 3.44 -7.20 3.45
CA SER A 229 3.50 -6.57 4.78
C SER A 229 4.93 -6.54 5.37
N ALA A 230 5.85 -7.32 4.82
CA ALA A 230 7.23 -7.42 5.25
C ALA A 230 8.17 -6.39 4.58
N VAL A 231 7.72 -5.71 3.52
CA VAL A 231 8.54 -4.87 2.65
C VAL A 231 7.94 -3.48 2.48
N PRO A 232 8.75 -2.46 2.13
CA PRO A 232 8.21 -1.17 1.73
C PRO A 232 7.30 -1.32 0.50
N PRO A 233 6.14 -0.64 0.48
CA PRO A 233 5.25 -0.69 -0.67
C PRO A 233 5.89 -0.06 -1.90
N GLY A 234 5.47 -0.48 -3.09
CA GLY A 234 5.93 0.07 -4.36
C GLY A 234 7.34 -0.32 -4.80
N VAL A 235 8.08 -1.14 -4.03
CA VAL A 235 9.42 -1.60 -4.43
C VAL A 235 9.37 -2.85 -5.31
N PHE A 236 8.64 -3.86 -4.86
CA PHE A 236 8.62 -5.20 -5.46
C PHE A 236 7.37 -5.44 -6.30
N ASP A 237 7.51 -6.28 -7.33
CA ASP A 237 6.37 -6.74 -8.12
C ASP A 237 5.41 -7.56 -7.24
N ALA A 238 4.11 -7.22 -7.30
CA ALA A 238 3.08 -7.80 -6.46
C ALA A 238 2.59 -9.20 -6.91
N ALA A 239 3.05 -9.75 -8.02
CA ALA A 239 2.68 -11.09 -8.43
C ALA A 239 3.15 -12.17 -7.43
N GLU A 240 2.56 -13.36 -7.54
CA GLU A 240 3.09 -14.55 -6.87
C GLU A 240 4.38 -15.03 -7.55
N ASP A 241 5.19 -15.78 -6.78
CA ASP A 241 6.42 -16.41 -7.28
C ASP A 241 7.41 -15.41 -7.91
N THR A 242 7.55 -14.23 -7.31
CA THR A 242 8.43 -13.13 -7.74
C THR A 242 9.83 -13.20 -7.15
N VAL A 243 10.09 -14.14 -6.26
CA VAL A 243 11.41 -14.42 -5.68
C VAL A 243 11.99 -15.67 -6.34
N ASP A 244 12.98 -15.52 -7.21
CA ASP A 244 13.77 -16.62 -7.71
C ASP A 244 14.96 -16.88 -6.77
N TRP A 245 15.14 -18.12 -6.33
CA TRP A 245 16.31 -18.50 -5.56
C TRP A 245 17.03 -19.69 -6.18
N SER A 246 18.34 -19.72 -6.01
CA SER A 246 19.20 -20.80 -6.48
C SER A 246 20.35 -21.03 -5.52
N VAL A 247 20.77 -22.28 -5.39
CA VAL A 247 21.90 -22.70 -4.57
C VAL A 247 22.95 -23.30 -5.48
N THR A 248 24.19 -22.86 -5.28
CA THR A 248 25.39 -23.37 -5.95
C THR A 248 26.44 -23.73 -4.90
N ALA A 249 27.56 -24.30 -5.34
CA ALA A 249 28.69 -24.58 -4.45
C ALA A 249 29.23 -23.31 -3.73
N ASP A 250 29.06 -22.14 -4.34
CA ASP A 250 29.55 -20.86 -3.81
C ASP A 250 28.56 -20.16 -2.85
N GLY A 251 27.36 -20.74 -2.66
CA GLY A 251 26.30 -20.19 -1.81
C GLY A 251 24.97 -20.04 -2.54
N ALA A 252 24.05 -19.29 -1.92
CA ALA A 252 22.74 -19.01 -2.49
C ALA A 252 22.68 -17.63 -3.16
N VAL A 253 21.90 -17.54 -4.23
CA VAL A 253 21.55 -16.29 -4.89
C VAL A 253 20.05 -16.16 -4.91
N VAL A 254 19.55 -15.01 -4.44
CA VAL A 254 18.14 -14.63 -4.48
C VAL A 254 18.00 -13.44 -5.43
N ARG A 255 16.97 -13.47 -6.27
CA ARG A 255 16.54 -12.35 -7.12
C ARG A 255 15.06 -12.11 -6.87
N VAL A 256 14.69 -10.85 -6.71
CA VAL A 256 13.31 -10.44 -6.47
C VAL A 256 12.89 -9.48 -7.58
N ALA A 257 11.74 -9.72 -8.19
CA ALA A 257 11.19 -8.84 -9.22
C ALA A 257 10.81 -7.47 -8.61
N LEU A 258 11.11 -6.39 -9.35
CA LEU A 258 10.88 -5.01 -8.96
C LEU A 258 9.86 -4.37 -9.91
N VAL A 259 9.06 -3.42 -9.43
CA VAL A 259 8.03 -2.73 -10.24
C VAL A 259 8.07 -1.20 -10.12
N GLY A 260 8.70 -0.66 -9.08
CA GLY A 260 8.74 0.78 -8.83
C GLY A 260 10.08 1.44 -9.08
N ARG A 261 10.11 2.75 -8.77
CA ARG A 261 11.31 3.58 -8.84
C ARG A 261 12.12 3.56 -7.56
N ASP A 262 11.53 3.04 -6.48
CA ASP A 262 12.16 2.94 -5.18
C ASP A 262 13.19 1.80 -5.17
N SER A 263 14.26 2.00 -4.41
CA SER A 263 15.39 1.08 -4.41
C SER A 263 15.15 -0.09 -3.44
N ALA A 264 15.38 -1.31 -3.93
CA ALA A 264 15.41 -2.50 -3.08
C ALA A 264 16.69 -2.61 -2.22
N ALA A 265 17.67 -1.72 -2.44
CA ALA A 265 18.98 -1.82 -1.81
C ALA A 265 18.89 -1.76 -0.27
N GLY A 266 19.53 -2.71 0.40
CA GLY A 266 19.59 -2.79 1.86
C GLY A 266 18.44 -3.57 2.51
N ILE A 267 17.43 -4.00 1.74
CA ILE A 267 16.36 -4.86 2.25
C ILE A 267 16.92 -6.25 2.52
N GLY A 268 16.73 -6.75 3.75
CA GLY A 268 17.25 -8.04 4.20
C GLY A 268 16.59 -9.22 3.50
N VAL A 269 17.37 -10.28 3.29
CA VAL A 269 16.89 -11.56 2.76
C VAL A 269 17.43 -12.68 3.61
N GLU A 270 16.58 -13.64 3.93
CA GLU A 270 16.93 -14.88 4.59
C GLU A 270 16.47 -16.08 3.77
N LEU A 271 17.31 -17.10 3.71
CA LEU A 271 16.99 -18.41 3.13
C LEU A 271 17.24 -19.48 4.18
N ARG A 272 16.30 -20.42 4.34
CA ARG A 272 16.44 -21.56 5.26
C ARG A 272 16.02 -22.86 4.58
N ALA A 273 16.81 -23.91 4.75
CA ALA A 273 16.49 -25.24 4.24
C ALA A 273 17.25 -26.32 5.01
N GLY A 274 16.57 -27.39 5.45
CA GLY A 274 17.22 -28.55 6.07
C GLY A 274 18.16 -28.22 7.25
N GLY A 275 17.82 -27.20 8.06
CA GLY A 275 18.64 -26.72 9.18
C GLY A 275 19.81 -25.81 8.78
N CYS A 276 20.04 -25.59 7.50
CA CYS A 276 20.97 -24.58 6.98
C CYS A 276 20.27 -23.23 6.85
N ASP A 277 21.03 -22.15 7.03
CA ASP A 277 20.55 -20.78 6.86
C ASP A 277 21.52 -19.93 6.06
N GLY A 278 21.01 -18.89 5.41
CA GLY A 278 21.81 -17.86 4.76
C GLY A 278 21.10 -16.52 4.85
N SER A 279 21.86 -15.45 5.04
CA SER A 279 21.33 -14.10 5.13
C SER A 279 22.18 -13.09 4.37
N GLY A 280 21.55 -12.02 3.92
CA GLY A 280 22.18 -10.98 3.13
C GLY A 280 21.23 -9.82 2.89
N VAL A 281 21.63 -8.90 2.03
CA VAL A 281 20.81 -7.74 1.65
C VAL A 281 20.70 -7.66 0.13
N LEU A 282 19.57 -7.19 -0.36
CA LEU A 282 19.36 -6.90 -1.77
C LEU A 282 20.22 -5.71 -2.20
N ASP A 283 20.69 -5.76 -3.44
CA ASP A 283 21.20 -4.60 -4.16
C ASP A 283 20.05 -3.84 -4.87
N ALA A 284 20.39 -2.73 -5.54
CA ALA A 284 19.42 -1.92 -6.27
C ALA A 284 18.74 -2.65 -7.44
N ALA A 285 19.29 -3.79 -7.89
CA ALA A 285 18.71 -4.63 -8.93
C ALA A 285 17.88 -5.79 -8.35
N GLY A 286 17.62 -5.79 -7.04
CA GLY A 286 16.83 -6.83 -6.39
C GLY A 286 17.58 -8.16 -6.27
N ARG A 287 18.92 -8.16 -6.27
CA ARG A 287 19.73 -9.38 -6.11
C ARG A 287 20.44 -9.41 -4.76
N ALA A 288 20.42 -10.57 -4.10
CA ALA A 288 21.23 -10.85 -2.92
C ALA A 288 22.07 -12.12 -3.13
N VAL A 289 23.31 -12.11 -2.62
CA VAL A 289 24.15 -13.30 -2.52
C VAL A 289 24.28 -13.65 -1.04
N LEU A 290 23.87 -14.87 -0.68
CA LEU A 290 23.76 -15.32 0.70
C LEU A 290 24.85 -16.38 0.95
N PRO A 291 25.82 -16.11 1.83
CA PRO A 291 26.68 -17.17 2.35
C PRO A 291 25.83 -18.15 3.16
N LEU A 292 25.95 -19.43 2.85
CA LEU A 292 25.20 -20.50 3.52
C LEU A 292 25.98 -21.03 4.73
N ARG A 293 25.26 -21.29 5.81
CA ARG A 293 25.77 -21.86 7.05
C ARG A 293 25.04 -23.17 7.35
N ASP A 294 25.77 -24.11 7.92
CA ASP A 294 25.21 -25.35 8.43
C ASP A 294 24.60 -25.16 9.83
N PRO A 295 23.94 -26.19 10.40
CA PRO A 295 23.33 -26.10 11.74
C PRO A 295 24.32 -25.77 12.88
N ASP A 296 25.62 -25.99 12.66
CA ASP A 296 26.69 -25.68 13.61
C ASP A 296 27.25 -24.25 13.41
N GLY A 297 26.67 -23.48 12.47
CA GLY A 297 27.05 -22.11 12.12
C GLY A 297 28.29 -22.00 11.23
N GLN A 298 28.84 -23.13 10.76
CA GLN A 298 30.02 -23.16 9.89
C GLN A 298 29.63 -22.92 8.43
N PRO A 299 30.55 -22.37 7.59
CA PRO A 299 30.31 -22.25 6.16
C PRO A 299 29.92 -23.61 5.54
N LEU A 300 28.79 -23.63 4.83
CA LEU A 300 28.28 -24.84 4.21
C LEU A 300 29.21 -25.28 3.07
N THR A 301 29.71 -26.51 3.14
CA THR A 301 30.55 -27.08 2.08
C THR A 301 29.68 -27.62 0.94
N GLU A 302 30.23 -27.69 -0.28
CA GLU A 302 29.52 -28.23 -1.45
C GLU A 302 28.94 -29.64 -1.20
N THR A 303 29.74 -30.55 -0.64
CA THR A 303 29.28 -31.92 -0.32
C THR A 303 28.12 -31.92 0.67
N ARG A 304 28.11 -31.02 1.66
CA ARG A 304 26.99 -30.88 2.59
C ARG A 304 25.77 -30.30 1.87
N ALA A 305 25.95 -29.27 1.05
CA ALA A 305 24.87 -28.65 0.28
C ALA A 305 24.13 -29.63 -0.63
N TRP A 306 24.82 -30.60 -1.25
CA TRP A 306 24.18 -31.67 -2.03
C TRP A 306 23.34 -32.65 -1.20
N ASN A 307 23.60 -32.76 0.11
CA ASN A 307 22.87 -33.64 1.03
C ASN A 307 21.75 -32.93 1.79
N VAL A 308 21.58 -31.61 1.61
CA VAL A 308 20.47 -30.85 2.18
C VAL A 308 19.20 -31.13 1.38
N ASP A 309 18.08 -31.30 2.09
CA ASP A 309 16.75 -31.32 1.48
C ASP A 309 16.28 -29.88 1.21
N TRP A 310 16.40 -29.46 -0.04
CA TRP A 310 15.97 -28.14 -0.51
C TRP A 310 14.47 -28.07 -0.88
N SER A 311 13.72 -29.17 -0.76
CA SER A 311 12.28 -29.17 -1.11
C SER A 311 11.43 -28.35 -0.14
N GLN A 312 11.90 -28.17 1.10
CA GLN A 312 11.28 -27.37 2.15
C GLN A 312 12.05 -26.05 2.37
N THR A 313 12.51 -25.43 1.29
CA THR A 313 13.21 -24.14 1.37
C THR A 313 12.21 -23.03 1.64
N SER A 314 12.50 -22.19 2.63
CA SER A 314 11.79 -20.93 2.85
C SER A 314 12.72 -19.76 2.56
N VAL A 315 12.20 -18.78 1.82
CA VAL A 315 12.88 -17.51 1.56
C VAL A 315 12.02 -16.40 2.13
N ARG A 316 12.62 -15.51 2.91
CA ARG A 316 11.97 -14.32 3.45
C ARG A 316 12.71 -13.08 2.94
N VAL A 317 11.94 -12.12 2.45
CA VAL A 317 12.43 -10.80 2.04
C VAL A 317 11.82 -9.77 3.00
N GLY A 318 12.64 -8.87 3.53
CA GLY A 318 12.21 -7.87 4.49
C GLY A 318 12.05 -8.39 5.92
N SER A 319 11.19 -7.71 6.67
CA SER A 319 10.88 -8.00 8.07
C SER A 319 10.01 -9.26 8.23
N PRO A 320 9.83 -9.80 9.44
CA PRO A 320 8.77 -10.76 9.69
C PRO A 320 7.41 -10.11 9.35
N GLY A 321 6.70 -10.66 8.37
CA GLY A 321 5.39 -10.13 7.96
C GLY A 321 4.26 -10.51 8.92
N ALA A 322 3.10 -9.88 8.70
CA ALA A 322 1.90 -10.01 9.54
C ALA A 322 1.05 -11.25 9.23
N GLY A 323 1.47 -12.10 8.28
CA GLY A 323 0.78 -13.36 7.97
C GLY A 323 -0.31 -13.27 6.91
N GLU A 324 -0.17 -12.35 5.94
CA GLU A 324 -1.07 -12.29 4.78
C GLU A 324 -1.07 -13.59 3.96
N SER A 325 -2.26 -14.04 3.57
CA SER A 325 -2.42 -15.25 2.78
C SER A 325 -2.34 -14.98 1.28
N ALA A 326 -2.08 -16.02 0.49
CA ALA A 326 -2.17 -15.94 -0.97
C ALA A 326 -3.59 -15.57 -1.45
N SER A 327 -4.62 -15.92 -0.66
CA SER A 327 -6.01 -15.53 -0.94
C SER A 327 -6.21 -14.03 -0.80
N ASP A 328 -5.58 -13.41 0.20
CA ASP A 328 -5.70 -11.96 0.45
C ASP A 328 -5.03 -11.16 -0.67
N ARG A 329 -3.83 -11.60 -1.07
CA ARG A 329 -3.12 -11.00 -2.22
C ARG A 329 -3.91 -11.14 -3.51
N GLU A 330 -4.53 -12.30 -3.76
CA GLU A 330 -5.35 -12.48 -4.97
C GLU A 330 -6.57 -11.57 -4.97
N ARG A 331 -7.26 -11.43 -3.84
CA ARG A 331 -8.38 -10.48 -3.69
C ARG A 331 -7.96 -9.05 -3.99
N VAL A 332 -6.82 -8.61 -3.44
CA VAL A 332 -6.27 -7.27 -3.71
C VAL A 332 -5.91 -7.08 -5.17
N ARG A 333 -5.24 -8.05 -5.82
CA ARG A 333 -4.94 -7.98 -7.25
C ARG A 333 -6.20 -7.99 -8.12
N ALA A 334 -7.18 -8.81 -7.79
CA ALA A 334 -8.46 -8.85 -8.48
C ALA A 334 -9.20 -7.50 -8.38
N PHE A 335 -9.20 -6.89 -7.19
CA PHE A 335 -9.73 -5.55 -6.97
C PHE A 335 -9.00 -4.50 -7.82
N ALA A 336 -7.67 -4.47 -7.81
CA ALA A 336 -6.88 -3.54 -8.61
C ALA A 336 -7.17 -3.67 -10.11
N ARG A 337 -7.22 -4.90 -10.65
CA ARG A 337 -7.60 -5.15 -12.06
C ARG A 337 -9.02 -4.67 -12.36
N ALA A 338 -9.97 -4.92 -11.47
CA ALA A 338 -11.35 -4.46 -11.64
C ALA A 338 -11.44 -2.92 -11.69
N ARG A 339 -10.60 -2.23 -10.92
CA ARG A 339 -10.53 -0.76 -10.95
C ARG A 339 -9.94 -0.24 -12.26
N LEU A 340 -8.82 -0.80 -12.72
CA LEU A 340 -8.19 -0.46 -14.00
C LEU A 340 -9.12 -0.76 -15.19
N ALA A 341 -10.00 -1.75 -15.09
CA ALA A 341 -10.98 -2.06 -16.12
C ALA A 341 -12.13 -1.03 -16.25
N GLY A 342 -12.21 -0.04 -15.35
CA GLY A 342 -13.16 1.07 -15.45
C GLY A 342 -14.14 1.16 -14.28
N ALA A 343 -13.62 1.30 -13.05
CA ALA A 343 -14.47 1.65 -11.90
C ALA A 343 -15.18 2.99 -12.12
N SER A 344 -16.46 3.09 -11.74
CA SER A 344 -17.23 4.34 -11.86
C SER A 344 -16.68 5.48 -11.01
N ASP A 345 -15.93 5.13 -9.97
CA ASP A 345 -15.27 6.03 -9.04
C ASP A 345 -13.74 6.00 -9.23
N ALA A 346 -13.24 5.65 -10.41
CA ALA A 346 -11.80 5.67 -10.68
C ALA A 346 -11.19 7.06 -10.46
N PHE A 347 -9.96 7.08 -9.96
CA PHE A 347 -9.09 8.25 -9.91
C PHE A 347 -8.47 8.49 -11.29
N LEU A 348 -8.12 9.74 -11.62
CA LEU A 348 -7.41 10.08 -12.85
C LEU A 348 -6.09 9.32 -12.96
N ALA A 349 -5.39 9.10 -11.84
CA ALA A 349 -4.19 8.26 -11.81
C ALA A 349 -4.46 6.83 -12.32
N GLU A 350 -5.60 6.23 -11.99
CA GLU A 350 -5.98 4.88 -12.46
C GLU A 350 -6.38 4.89 -13.93
N ILE A 351 -7.13 5.90 -14.37
CA ILE A 351 -7.52 6.06 -15.77
C ILE A 351 -6.27 6.17 -16.64
N ARG A 352 -5.29 6.97 -16.22
CA ARG A 352 -4.04 7.15 -16.96
C ARG A 352 -3.16 5.91 -16.94
N ALA A 353 -3.15 5.16 -15.84
CA ALA A 353 -2.48 3.87 -15.77
C ALA A 353 -3.08 2.87 -16.78
N ALA A 354 -4.41 2.76 -16.81
CA ALA A 354 -5.12 1.90 -17.77
C ALA A 354 -4.93 2.33 -19.24
N GLU A 355 -4.82 3.64 -19.51
CA GLU A 355 -4.54 4.18 -20.85
C GLU A 355 -3.09 3.96 -21.31
N SER A 356 -2.15 3.79 -20.38
CA SER A 356 -0.72 3.62 -20.68
C SER A 356 -0.34 2.18 -21.02
N ASP A 357 -1.20 1.21 -20.69
CA ASP A 357 -1.03 -0.22 -21.00
C ASP A 357 -1.38 -0.58 -22.46
N TYR A 358 -1.82 0.39 -23.28
CA TYR A 358 -2.22 0.20 -24.69
C TYR A 358 -1.32 0.93 -25.69
#